data_AF-A0A7S1FEJ1-F1
#
_entry.id   AF-A0A7S1FEJ1-F1
#
_cell.length_a   1.000
_cell.length_b   1.000
_cell.length_c   1.000
_cell.angle_alpha   90.00
_cell.angle_beta   90.00
_cell.angle_gamma   90.00
#
_symmetry.space_group_name_H-M   'P 1'
#
loop_
_entity.id
_entity.type
_entity.pdbx_description
1 polymer ?
#
loop_
_entity_poly.entity_id
_entity_poly.type
_entity_poly.pdbx_seq_one_letter_code
_entity_poly.pdbx_strand_id
1 'polypeptide(L)'
;MLEAVSEAYLLVIFSLASLQAPCFEIWHRYVEGDLGMPTWVHRAAGLGEVCIVLLRTCGALTVFNCGSPPISSDGAARCASLALCLACILMGGALYTWPVIVGVPLGLVPGVLVLLASTWATLSLASAFLSPQEAAQWLTAAIICLVVGTASAGCLHVLGVAASPKKRHKD
;
A
#
# COMPACT_ATOMS: atom_id res chain seq x y z
N MET A 1 -11.36 5.95 19.70
CA MET A 1 -9.94 5.80 20.15
C MET A 1 -9.18 4.87 19.23
N LEU A 2 -9.67 3.65 18.95
CA LEU A 2 -8.98 2.70 18.06
C LEU A 2 -8.79 3.25 16.62
N GLU A 3 -9.78 3.93 16.06
CA GLU A 3 -9.70 4.55 14.71
C GLU A 3 -8.58 5.58 14.59
N ALA A 4 -8.49 6.49 15.57
CA ALA A 4 -7.43 7.49 15.64
C ALA A 4 -6.04 6.85 15.74
N VAL A 5 -5.92 5.76 16.51
CA VAL A 5 -4.66 5.00 16.63
C VAL A 5 -4.32 4.30 15.31
N SER A 6 -5.30 3.72 14.62
CA SER A 6 -5.09 3.09 13.32
C SER A 6 -4.66 4.11 12.26
N GLU A 7 -5.30 5.28 12.18
CA GLU A 7 -4.90 6.35 11.25
C GLU A 7 -3.48 6.87 11.56
N ALA A 8 -3.15 7.11 12.83
CA ALA A 8 -1.80 7.51 13.22
C ALA A 8 -0.75 6.45 12.84
N TYR A 9 -1.04 5.17 13.11
CA TYR A 9 -0.17 4.06 12.72
C TYR A 9 0.06 4.02 11.20
N LEU A 10 -1.01 4.11 10.41
CA LEU A 10 -0.93 4.10 8.95
C LEU A 10 -0.15 5.29 8.41
N LEU A 11 -0.38 6.49 8.94
CA LEU A 11 0.36 7.69 8.55
C LEU A 11 1.85 7.53 8.82
N VAL A 12 2.25 6.99 9.98
CA VAL A 12 3.65 6.75 10.31
C VAL A 12 4.27 5.72 9.36
N ILE A 13 3.61 4.58 9.18
CA ILE A 13 4.15 3.49 8.35
C ILE A 13 4.28 3.93 6.89
N PHE A 14 3.24 4.51 6.29
CA PHE A 14 3.32 4.95 4.89
C PHE A 14 4.25 6.15 4.71
N SER A 15 4.38 7.04 5.70
CA SER A 15 5.39 8.12 5.64
C SER A 15 6.80 7.56 5.63
N LEU A 16 7.10 6.58 6.50
CA LEU A 16 8.40 5.91 6.51
C LEU A 16 8.63 5.16 5.20
N ALA A 17 7.66 4.35 4.77
CA ALA A 17 7.75 3.58 3.54
C ALA A 17 8.02 4.47 2.32
N SER A 18 7.36 5.64 2.25
CA SER A 18 7.51 6.58 1.14
C SER A 18 8.94 7.07 0.92
N LEU A 19 9.82 6.96 1.91
CA LEU A 19 11.24 7.28 1.79
C LEU A 19 11.95 6.42 0.73
N GLN A 20 11.37 5.28 0.33
CA GLN A 20 11.89 4.49 -0.80
C GLN A 20 11.89 5.26 -2.13
N ALA A 21 11.07 6.31 -2.28
CA ALA A 21 11.09 7.18 -3.47
C ALA A 21 12.28 8.16 -3.51
N PRO A 22 12.48 9.06 -2.52
CA PRO A 22 13.58 10.02 -2.53
C PRO A 22 14.92 9.43 -2.03
N CYS A 23 14.89 8.38 -1.20
CA CYS A 23 16.05 7.84 -0.49
C CYS A 23 16.27 6.34 -0.75
N PHE A 24 15.99 5.89 -1.99
CA PHE A 24 16.06 4.47 -2.38
C PHE A 24 17.31 3.74 -1.87
N GLU A 25 18.51 4.29 -2.08
CA GLU A 25 19.76 3.62 -1.69
C GLU A 25 19.85 3.33 -0.18
N ILE A 26 19.40 4.26 0.65
CA ILE A 26 19.38 4.11 2.11
C ILE A 26 18.30 3.10 2.49
N TRP A 27 17.11 3.22 1.91
CA TRP A 27 15.98 2.34 2.16
C TRP A 27 16.30 0.88 1.82
N HIS A 28 16.81 0.66 0.61
CA HIS A 28 17.24 -0.64 0.12
C HIS A 28 18.31 -1.27 1.02
N ARG A 29 19.30 -0.48 1.48
CA ARG A 29 20.41 -0.99 2.29
C ARG A 29 20.02 -1.36 3.73
N TYR A 30 19.12 -0.59 4.35
CA TYR A 30 18.88 -0.68 5.80
C TYR A 30 17.49 -1.21 6.18
N VAL A 31 16.52 -1.21 5.26
CA VAL A 31 15.12 -1.55 5.56
C VAL A 31 14.66 -2.76 4.77
N GLU A 32 14.68 -2.66 3.45
CA GLU A 32 13.95 -3.61 2.59
C GLU A 32 14.83 -4.73 2.02
N GLY A 33 16.12 -4.45 1.80
CA GLY A 33 17.02 -5.37 1.11
C GLY A 33 16.68 -5.50 -0.38
N ASP A 34 17.30 -6.49 -1.01
CA ASP A 34 17.04 -6.79 -2.43
C ASP A 34 15.76 -7.63 -2.56
N LEU A 35 14.72 -7.01 -3.13
CA LEU A 35 13.46 -7.69 -3.44
C LEU A 35 13.42 -8.32 -4.83
N GLY A 36 14.52 -8.26 -5.60
CA GLY A 36 14.57 -8.73 -6.98
C GLY A 36 13.78 -7.87 -7.95
N MET A 37 13.39 -6.65 -7.55
CA MET A 37 12.62 -5.71 -8.37
C MET A 37 13.50 -4.55 -8.88
N PRO A 38 13.24 -4.04 -10.10
CA PRO A 38 13.95 -2.87 -10.61
C PRO A 38 13.75 -1.63 -9.71
N THR A 39 14.77 -0.77 -9.60
CA THR A 39 14.72 0.46 -8.79
C THR A 39 13.53 1.37 -9.08
N TRP A 40 13.05 1.43 -10.33
CA TRP A 40 11.90 2.24 -10.69
C TRP A 40 10.60 1.74 -10.03
N VAL A 41 10.47 0.42 -9.76
CA VAL A 41 9.33 -0.18 -9.08
C VAL A 41 9.27 0.32 -7.64
N HIS A 42 10.39 0.31 -6.93
CA HIS A 42 10.47 0.86 -5.57
C HIS A 42 10.15 2.35 -5.54
N ARG A 43 10.69 3.13 -6.48
CA ARG A 43 10.36 4.56 -6.57
C ARG A 43 8.88 4.81 -6.84
N ALA A 44 8.27 4.01 -7.71
CA ALA A 44 6.84 4.09 -7.99
C ALA A 44 6.00 3.69 -6.77
N ALA A 45 6.41 2.65 -6.03
CA ALA A 45 5.77 2.25 -4.78
C ALA A 45 5.84 3.38 -3.74
N GLY A 46 7.02 3.99 -3.56
CA GLY A 46 7.20 5.14 -2.67
C GLY A 46 6.32 6.34 -3.02
N LEU A 47 6.16 6.66 -4.30
CA LEU A 47 5.23 7.70 -4.74
C LEU A 47 3.77 7.32 -4.46
N GLY A 48 3.41 6.04 -4.62
CA GLY A 48 2.11 5.51 -4.22
C GLY A 48 1.85 5.70 -2.72
N GLU A 49 2.86 5.50 -1.89
CA GLU A 49 2.78 5.69 -0.44
C GLU A 49 2.63 7.16 -0.05
N VAL A 50 3.31 8.08 -0.75
CA VAL A 50 3.04 9.53 -0.60
C VAL A 50 1.57 9.84 -0.88
N CYS A 51 1.01 9.32 -1.97
CA CYS A 51 -0.41 9.49 -2.29
C CYS A 51 -1.32 8.92 -1.19
N ILE A 52 -0.98 7.75 -0.64
CA ILE A 52 -1.70 7.15 0.49
C ILE A 52 -1.65 8.08 1.72
N VAL A 53 -0.49 8.63 2.07
CA VAL A 53 -0.35 9.58 3.20
C VAL A 53 -1.23 10.80 3.01
N LEU A 54 -1.21 11.41 1.81
CA LEU A 54 -2.02 12.59 1.52
C LEU A 54 -3.52 12.27 1.67
N LEU A 55 -3.98 11.15 1.10
CA LEU A 55 -5.38 10.72 1.18
C LEU A 55 -5.80 10.31 2.59
N ARG A 56 -4.91 9.67 3.36
CA ARG A 56 -5.16 9.30 4.77
C ARG A 56 -5.20 10.53 5.66
N THR A 57 -4.38 11.55 5.39
CA THR A 57 -4.39 12.81 6.15
C THR A 57 -5.76 13.50 6.06
N CYS A 58 -6.40 13.46 4.89
CA CYS A 58 -7.78 13.90 4.71
C CYS A 58 -8.76 13.17 5.65
N GLY A 59 -8.67 11.83 5.75
CA GLY A 59 -9.46 11.02 6.70
C GLY A 59 -9.15 11.34 8.16
N ALA A 60 -7.86 11.43 8.49
CA ALA A 60 -7.35 11.72 9.82
C ALA A 60 -7.86 13.06 10.37
N LEU A 61 -7.90 14.12 9.55
CA LEU A 61 -8.40 15.43 9.98
C LEU A 61 -9.86 15.37 10.47
N THR A 62 -10.67 14.48 9.89
CA THR A 62 -12.04 14.20 10.35
C THR A 62 -12.06 13.40 11.65
N VAL A 63 -11.20 12.38 11.79
CA VAL A 63 -11.13 11.51 12.99
C VAL A 63 -10.57 12.24 14.21
N PHE A 64 -9.55 13.08 14.02
CA PHE A 64 -8.91 13.84 15.10
C PHE A 64 -9.67 15.12 15.48
N ASN A 65 -10.73 15.46 14.76
CA ASN A 65 -11.61 16.61 15.02
C ASN A 65 -10.81 17.93 15.14
N CYS A 66 -9.80 18.10 14.29
CA CYS A 66 -8.87 19.24 14.31
C CYS A 66 -9.50 20.52 13.75
N GLY A 67 -10.55 21.04 14.41
CA GLY A 67 -11.27 22.24 13.97
C GLY A 67 -12.25 21.95 12.82
N SER A 68 -12.67 22.98 12.09
CA SER A 68 -13.52 22.82 10.89
C SER A 68 -12.73 22.06 9.82
N PRO A 69 -13.08 20.79 9.52
CA PRO A 69 -12.28 20.00 8.58
C PRO A 69 -12.35 20.67 7.20
N PRO A 70 -11.24 20.69 6.44
CA PRO A 70 -11.18 21.33 5.11
C PRO A 70 -12.02 20.60 4.06
N ILE A 71 -12.53 19.41 4.39
CA ILE A 71 -13.35 18.55 3.54
C ILE A 71 -14.55 18.03 4.32
N SER A 72 -15.62 17.69 3.60
CA SER A 72 -16.78 17.03 4.18
C SER A 72 -16.45 15.61 4.65
N SER A 73 -17.21 15.10 5.63
CA SER A 73 -16.96 13.77 6.20
C SER A 73 -17.13 12.63 5.19
N ASP A 74 -18.04 12.76 4.22
CA ASP A 74 -18.18 11.82 3.10
C ASP A 74 -16.97 11.89 2.15
N GLY A 75 -16.43 13.09 1.91
CA GLY A 75 -15.19 13.29 1.17
C GLY A 75 -14.00 12.60 1.86
N ALA A 76 -13.90 12.75 3.18
CA ALA A 76 -12.87 12.09 3.99
C ALA A 76 -12.96 10.56 3.91
N ALA A 77 -14.17 10.00 3.97
CA ALA A 77 -14.39 8.57 3.81
C ALA A 77 -14.00 8.06 2.41
N ARG A 78 -14.33 8.80 1.34
CA ARG A 78 -13.90 8.48 -0.03
C ARG A 78 -12.37 8.55 -0.19
N CYS A 79 -11.72 9.54 0.41
CA CYS A 79 -10.25 9.62 0.44
C CYS A 79 -9.63 8.41 1.15
N ALA A 80 -10.15 8.02 2.31
CA ALA A 80 -9.69 6.84 3.03
C ALA A 80 -9.92 5.53 2.23
N SER A 81 -11.01 5.44 1.47
CA SER A 81 -11.27 4.31 0.57
C SER A 81 -10.32 4.27 -0.62
N LEU A 82 -10.03 5.42 -1.26
CA LEU A 82 -9.02 5.52 -2.31
C LEU A 82 -7.62 5.14 -1.79
N ALA A 83 -7.28 5.59 -0.59
CA ALA A 83 -6.03 5.21 0.08
C ALA A 83 -5.94 3.70 0.30
N LEU A 84 -7.04 3.06 0.72
CA LEU A 84 -7.11 1.61 0.86
C LEU A 84 -6.90 0.91 -0.50
N CYS A 85 -7.53 1.38 -1.58
CA CYS A 85 -7.31 0.81 -2.91
C CYS A 85 -5.84 0.87 -3.33
N LEU A 86 -5.17 2.02 -3.15
CA LEU A 86 -3.74 2.15 -3.44
C LEU A 86 -2.89 1.23 -2.56
N ALA A 87 -3.18 1.18 -1.26
CA ALA A 87 -2.50 0.28 -0.34
C ALA A 87 -2.66 -1.18 -0.78
N CYS A 88 -3.87 -1.59 -1.20
CA CYS A 88 -4.12 -2.93 -1.72
C CYS A 88 -3.31 -3.24 -2.98
N ILE A 89 -3.18 -2.30 -3.93
CA ILE A 89 -2.32 -2.51 -5.12
C ILE A 89 -0.88 -2.80 -4.69
N LEU A 90 -0.31 -1.97 -3.81
CA LEU A 90 1.08 -2.14 -3.34
C LEU A 90 1.26 -3.44 -2.56
N MET A 91 0.35 -3.72 -1.62
CA MET A 91 0.37 -4.94 -0.82
C MET A 91 0.16 -6.18 -1.66
N GLY A 92 -0.62 -6.10 -2.74
CA GLY A 92 -0.76 -7.19 -3.71
C GLY A 92 0.57 -7.52 -4.37
N GLY A 93 1.33 -6.51 -4.78
CA GLY A 93 2.68 -6.70 -5.29
C GLY A 93 3.61 -7.36 -4.26
N ALA A 94 3.53 -6.93 -3.00
CA ALA A 94 4.30 -7.52 -1.90
C ALA A 94 3.92 -8.99 -1.64
N LEU A 95 2.62 -9.34 -1.68
CA LEU A 95 2.08 -10.70 -1.51
C LEU A 95 2.66 -11.68 -2.54
N TYR A 96 3.02 -11.20 -3.73
CA TYR A 96 3.73 -12.02 -4.71
C TYR A 96 5.24 -12.03 -4.46
N THR A 97 5.83 -10.84 -4.25
CA THR A 97 7.28 -10.64 -4.22
C THR A 97 7.97 -11.40 -3.09
N TRP A 98 7.46 -11.31 -1.86
CA TRP A 98 8.09 -11.95 -0.69
C TRP A 98 8.14 -13.49 -0.76
N PRO A 99 7.05 -14.21 -1.05
CA PRO A 99 7.10 -15.66 -1.10
C PRO A 99 7.73 -16.18 -2.39
N VAL A 100 7.57 -15.49 -3.53
CA VAL A 100 7.99 -16.03 -4.84
C VAL A 100 9.38 -15.57 -5.25
N ILE A 101 9.69 -14.27 -5.09
CA ILE A 101 10.94 -13.69 -5.59
C ILE A 101 12.01 -13.74 -4.51
N VAL A 102 11.67 -13.31 -3.29
CA VAL A 102 12.61 -13.31 -2.16
C VAL A 102 12.72 -14.69 -1.50
N GLY A 103 11.64 -15.49 -1.55
CA GLY A 103 11.60 -16.81 -0.91
C GLY A 103 11.47 -16.76 0.62
N VAL A 104 11.00 -15.63 1.18
CA VAL A 104 10.84 -15.42 2.63
C VAL A 104 9.40 -15.00 2.95
N PRO A 105 8.46 -15.95 3.08
CA PRO A 105 7.05 -15.64 3.32
C PRO A 105 6.80 -14.87 4.62
N LEU A 106 7.65 -15.05 5.65
CA LEU A 106 7.53 -14.32 6.91
C LEU A 106 7.76 -12.81 6.77
N GLY A 107 8.42 -12.36 5.70
CA GLY A 107 8.56 -10.94 5.37
C GLY A 107 7.21 -10.25 5.07
N LEU A 108 6.15 -11.02 4.84
CA LEU A 108 4.79 -10.49 4.64
C LEU A 108 4.09 -10.05 5.93
N VAL A 109 4.50 -10.54 7.10
CA VAL A 109 3.76 -10.31 8.35
C VAL A 109 3.52 -8.82 8.62
N PRO A 110 4.52 -7.92 8.53
CA PRO A 110 4.29 -6.49 8.67
C PRO A 110 3.29 -5.94 7.65
N GLY A 111 3.39 -6.37 6.38
CA GLY A 111 2.47 -5.94 5.31
C GLY A 111 1.02 -6.36 5.55
N VAL A 112 0.81 -7.58 6.06
CA VAL A 112 -0.54 -8.06 6.44
C VAL A 112 -1.12 -7.22 7.57
N LEU A 113 -0.33 -6.87 8.58
CA LEU A 113 -0.79 -6.00 9.68
C LEU A 113 -1.17 -4.60 9.16
N VAL A 114 -0.40 -4.04 8.23
CA VAL A 114 -0.73 -2.77 7.56
C VAL A 114 -2.03 -2.90 6.78
N LEU A 115 -2.23 -3.98 6.02
CA LEU A 115 -3.44 -4.21 5.26
C LEU A 115 -4.68 -4.32 6.15
N LEU A 116 -4.58 -5.04 7.28
CA LEU A 116 -5.65 -5.17 8.26
C LEU A 116 -5.98 -3.82 8.91
N ALA A 117 -4.96 -3.07 9.35
CA ALA A 117 -5.14 -1.74 9.93
C ALA A 117 -5.76 -0.76 8.92
N SER A 118 -5.30 -0.80 7.66
CA SER A 118 -5.79 0.02 6.55
C SER A 118 -7.27 -0.28 6.27
N THR A 119 -7.62 -1.57 6.22
CA THR A 119 -9.00 -2.02 5.99
C THR A 119 -9.91 -1.61 7.14
N TRP A 120 -9.48 -1.83 8.38
CA TRP A 120 -10.25 -1.47 9.57
C TRP A 120 -10.54 0.04 9.63
N ALA A 121 -9.50 0.87 9.52
CA ALA A 121 -9.64 2.32 9.58
C ALA A 121 -10.58 2.85 8.48
N THR A 122 -10.47 2.31 7.26
CA THR A 122 -11.34 2.69 6.15
C THR A 122 -12.79 2.23 6.36
N LEU A 123 -13.03 1.00 6.82
CA LEU A 123 -14.39 0.50 7.05
C LEU A 123 -15.11 1.27 8.15
N SER A 124 -14.40 1.66 9.22
CA SER A 124 -14.92 2.58 10.24
C SER A 124 -15.44 3.89 9.64
N LEU A 125 -14.62 4.57 8.83
CA LEU A 125 -15.02 5.83 8.18
C LEU A 125 -16.13 5.63 7.14
N ALA A 126 -16.02 4.60 6.30
CA ALA A 126 -16.97 4.34 5.24
C ALA A 126 -18.35 3.98 5.80
N SER A 127 -18.42 3.17 6.85
CA SER A 127 -19.70 2.81 7.48
C SER A 127 -20.36 3.98 8.23
N ALA A 128 -19.56 4.95 8.71
CA ALA A 128 -20.08 6.13 9.38
C ALA A 128 -20.63 7.19 8.42
N PHE A 129 -20.04 7.34 7.22
CA PHE A 129 -20.31 8.50 6.36
C PHE A 129 -20.76 8.17 4.94
N LEU A 130 -20.73 6.91 4.51
CA LEU A 130 -21.17 6.48 3.18
C LEU A 130 -22.40 5.58 3.26
N SER A 131 -23.13 5.50 2.15
CA SER A 131 -24.20 4.51 2.02
C SER A 131 -23.63 3.08 2.05
N PRO A 132 -24.36 2.08 2.55
CA PRO A 132 -23.89 0.68 2.55
C PRO A 132 -23.50 0.17 1.16
N GLN A 133 -24.21 0.60 0.12
CA GLN A 133 -23.92 0.25 -1.26
C GLN A 133 -22.57 0.83 -1.71
N GLU A 134 -22.32 2.11 -1.43
CA GLU A 134 -21.06 2.77 -1.78
C GLU A 134 -19.88 2.18 -1.00
N ALA A 135 -20.05 1.90 0.30
CA ALA A 135 -19.04 1.25 1.12
C ALA A 135 -18.68 -0.15 0.57
N ALA A 136 -19.67 -0.94 0.13
CA ALA A 136 -19.45 -2.24 -0.49
C ALA A 136 -18.71 -2.15 -1.84
N GLN A 137 -19.00 -1.12 -2.64
CA GLN A 137 -18.27 -0.85 -3.89
C GLN A 137 -16.80 -0.53 -3.62
N TRP A 138 -16.50 0.30 -2.63
CA TRP A 138 -15.12 0.60 -2.23
C TRP A 138 -14.37 -0.64 -1.75
N LEU A 139 -15.00 -1.49 -0.94
CA LEU A 139 -14.38 -2.75 -0.51
C LEU A 139 -14.11 -3.69 -1.69
N THR A 140 -15.06 -3.78 -2.63
CA THR A 140 -14.88 -4.57 -3.86
C THR A 140 -13.73 -4.02 -4.69
N ALA A 141 -13.64 -2.71 -4.86
CA ALA A 141 -12.54 -2.06 -5.57
C ALA A 141 -11.19 -2.34 -4.90
N ALA A 142 -11.12 -2.31 -3.57
CA ALA A 142 -9.91 -2.63 -2.81
C ALA A 142 -9.46 -4.09 -3.02
N ILE A 143 -10.39 -5.04 -3.06
CA ILE A 143 -10.09 -6.45 -3.37
C ILE A 143 -9.56 -6.60 -4.80
N ILE A 144 -10.21 -5.96 -5.78
CA ILE A 144 -9.75 -5.95 -7.18
C ILE A 144 -8.33 -5.39 -7.26
N CYS A 145 -8.07 -4.27 -6.58
CA CYS A 145 -6.75 -3.65 -6.48
C CYS A 145 -5.69 -4.61 -5.94
N LEU A 146 -6.00 -5.38 -4.90
CA LEU A 146 -5.10 -6.39 -4.33
C LEU A 146 -4.74 -7.48 -5.35
N VAL A 147 -5.74 -7.99 -6.08
CA VAL A 147 -5.56 -8.99 -7.12
C VAL A 147 -4.73 -8.43 -8.28
N VAL A 148 -5.04 -7.21 -8.74
CA VAL A 148 -4.31 -6.53 -9.82
C VAL A 148 -2.85 -6.30 -9.44
N GLY A 149 -2.58 -5.86 -8.21
CA GLY A 149 -1.21 -5.69 -7.71
C GLY A 149 -0.42 -6.99 -7.72
N THR A 150 -1.04 -8.07 -7.24
CA THR A 150 -0.46 -9.42 -7.22
C THR A 150 -0.13 -9.90 -8.63
N ALA A 151 -1.10 -9.79 -9.55
CA ALA A 151 -0.92 -10.20 -10.95
C ALA A 151 0.15 -9.36 -11.66
N SER A 152 0.21 -8.06 -11.36
CA SER A 152 1.18 -7.14 -11.95
C SER A 152 2.61 -7.49 -11.53
N ALA A 153 2.85 -7.79 -10.25
CA ALA A 153 4.16 -8.27 -9.78
C ALA A 153 4.55 -9.60 -10.44
N GLY A 154 3.61 -10.53 -10.58
CA GLY A 154 3.85 -11.79 -11.30
C GLY A 154 4.20 -11.58 -12.77
N CYS A 155 3.50 -10.68 -13.46
CA CYS A 155 3.80 -10.33 -14.84
C CYS A 155 5.21 -9.71 -14.97
N LEU A 156 5.55 -8.76 -14.10
CA LEU A 156 6.88 -8.13 -14.09
C LEU A 156 7.99 -9.14 -13.83
N HIS A 157 7.79 -10.09 -12.91
CA HIS A 157 8.75 -11.15 -12.64
C HIS A 157 8.97 -12.03 -13.88
N VAL A 158 7.89 -12.52 -14.52
CA VAL A 158 7.98 -13.36 -15.72
C VAL A 158 8.68 -12.64 -16.87
N LEU A 159 8.33 -11.37 -17.12
CA LEU A 159 8.95 -10.55 -18.15
C LEU A 159 10.43 -10.28 -17.85
N GLY A 160 10.78 -10.01 -16.59
CA GLY A 160 12.15 -9.82 -16.14
C GLY A 160 13.01 -11.07 -16.30
N VAL A 161 12.48 -12.25 -15.94
CA VAL A 161 13.15 -13.55 -16.15
C VAL A 161 13.35 -13.84 -17.63
N ALA A 162 12.34 -13.60 -18.46
CA ALA A 162 12.42 -13.81 -19.91
C ALA A 162 13.45 -12.88 -20.58
N ALA A 163 13.61 -11.66 -20.06
CA ALA A 163 14.57 -10.67 -20.56
C ALA A 163 16.01 -10.90 -20.09
N SER A 164 16.24 -11.73 -19.07
CA SER A 164 17.58 -11.99 -18.53
C SER A 164 18.30 -13.04 -19.40
N PRO A 165 19.35 -12.67 -20.17
CA PRO A 165 20.04 -13.63 -21.01
C PRO A 165 20.68 -14.69 -20.12
N LYS A 166 20.32 -15.96 -20.30
CA LYS A 166 21.01 -17.10 -19.67
C LYS A 166 22.51 -16.91 -19.92
N LYS A 167 23.29 -16.64 -18.86
CA LYS A 167 24.75 -16.71 -18.93
C LYS A 167 25.07 -18.10 -19.47
N ARG A 168 25.53 -18.18 -20.72
CA ARG A 168 26.14 -19.41 -21.25
C ARG A 168 27.28 -19.74 -20.29
N HIS A 169 27.13 -20.81 -19.53
CA HIS A 169 28.27 -21.49 -18.94
C HIS A 169 29.20 -21.80 -20.11
N LYS A 170 30.38 -21.17 -20.11
CA LYS A 170 31.49 -21.68 -20.91
C LYS A 170 31.98 -22.92 -20.18
N ASP A 171 31.99 -24.01 -20.94
CA ASP A 171 32.43 -25.35 -20.56
C ASP A 171 33.83 -25.37 -19.94
#